data_AF-A0A5E4LYC9-F1
#
_entry.id   AF-A0A5E4LYC9-F1
#
_cell.length_a   1.000
_cell.length_b   1.000
_cell.length_c   1.000
_cell.angle_alpha   90.00
_cell.angle_beta   90.00
_cell.angle_gamma   90.00
#
_symmetry.space_group_name_H-M   'P 1'
#
loop_
_entity.id
_entity.type
_entity.pdbx_description
1 polymer ?
#
loop_
_entity_poly.entity_id
_entity_poly.type
_entity_poly.pdbx_seq_one_letter_code
_entity_poly.pdbx_strand_id
1 'polypeptide(L)'
;MIKTFKYRIYPKPKQEVILNQWLAQERFLWNHFVAQEKPKKDLNQKFSTSYDLNYQLPLIKKEYQWITVPSQSLQQVSRFLELDLQAYQKNPKEHGFPKFKKKYFQEYQSIYFPQFRENWITDKTIQLPCLGRGKDKQVRLKKHRDMSGVLKTVSITKDVDQWYVCCACEMPDVFPLEF
;
A
#
# COMPACT_ATOMS: atom_id res chain seq x y z
N MET A 1 2.40 18.84 10.35
CA MET A 1 1.55 18.60 9.12
C MET A 1 2.15 17.50 8.22
N ILE A 2 1.35 16.62 7.58
CA ILE A 2 1.85 15.62 6.59
C ILE A 2 1.79 16.19 5.16
N LYS A 3 2.91 16.12 4.43
CA LYS A 3 3.02 16.53 3.02
C LYS A 3 3.45 15.34 2.15
N THR A 4 2.76 15.13 1.03
CA THR A 4 3.10 14.05 0.09
C THR A 4 3.90 14.58 -1.11
N PHE A 5 5.04 13.96 -1.37
CA PHE A 5 5.87 14.22 -2.55
C PHE A 5 5.71 13.08 -3.57
N LYS A 6 5.18 13.38 -4.75
CA LYS A 6 4.98 12.41 -5.84
C LYS A 6 6.06 12.57 -6.91
N TYR A 7 6.79 11.51 -7.23
CA TYR A 7 7.85 11.50 -8.23
C TYR A 7 7.65 10.37 -9.24
N ARG A 8 8.05 10.60 -10.49
CA ARG A 8 7.96 9.57 -11.54
C ARG A 8 9.11 8.57 -11.38
N ILE A 9 8.78 7.28 -11.49
CA ILE A 9 9.76 6.20 -11.53
C ILE A 9 9.69 5.46 -12.86
N TYR A 10 10.79 4.82 -13.24
CA TYR A 10 10.93 4.06 -14.47
C TYR A 10 11.41 2.65 -14.15
N PRO A 11 10.48 1.75 -13.77
CA PRO A 11 10.78 0.34 -13.62
C PRO A 11 11.28 -0.25 -14.94
N LYS A 12 12.28 -1.13 -14.86
CA LYS A 12 12.65 -1.99 -15.98
C LYS A 12 11.51 -2.97 -16.28
N PRO A 13 11.41 -3.54 -17.50
CA PRO A 13 10.35 -4.48 -17.84
C PRO A 13 10.16 -5.63 -16.83
N LYS A 14 11.25 -6.21 -16.32
CA LYS A 14 11.20 -7.24 -15.27
C LYS A 14 10.63 -6.74 -13.94
N GLN A 15 10.99 -5.52 -13.53
CA GLN A 15 10.50 -4.89 -12.31
C GLN A 15 9.01 -4.57 -12.44
N GLU A 16 8.58 -4.09 -13.60
CA GLU A 16 7.18 -3.80 -13.88
C GLU A 16 6.31 -5.06 -13.79
N VAL A 17 6.76 -6.20 -14.32
CA VAL A 17 6.06 -7.47 -14.17
C VAL A 17 5.84 -7.79 -12.69
N ILE A 18 6.89 -7.66 -11.85
CA ILE A 18 6.81 -7.91 -10.41
C ILE A 18 5.85 -6.93 -9.72
N LEU A 19 5.92 -5.62 -10.02
CA LEU A 19 5.03 -4.63 -9.43
C LEU A 19 3.56 -4.89 -9.79
N ASN A 20 3.28 -5.27 -11.04
CA ASN A 20 1.93 -5.67 -11.45
C ASN A 20 1.47 -6.96 -10.75
N GLN A 21 2.37 -7.92 -10.52
CA GLN A 21 2.09 -9.12 -9.73
C GLN A 21 1.77 -8.77 -8.27
N TRP A 22 2.51 -7.84 -7.66
CA TRP A 22 2.22 -7.38 -6.30
C TRP A 22 0.85 -6.70 -6.19
N LEU A 23 0.48 -5.82 -7.13
CA LEU A 23 -0.88 -5.25 -7.17
C LEU A 23 -1.96 -6.33 -7.29
N ALA A 24 -1.70 -7.38 -8.08
CA ALA A 24 -2.63 -8.50 -8.20
C ALA A 24 -2.73 -9.35 -6.92
N GLN A 25 -1.59 -9.59 -6.24
CA GLN A 25 -1.52 -10.31 -4.97
C GLN A 25 -2.27 -9.57 -3.85
N GLU A 26 -2.09 -8.26 -3.74
CA GLU A 26 -2.80 -7.46 -2.73
C GLU A 26 -4.31 -7.39 -3.02
N ARG A 27 -4.70 -7.25 -4.29
CA ARG A 27 -6.12 -7.33 -4.69
C ARG A 27 -6.73 -8.68 -4.34
N PHE A 28 -6.01 -9.78 -4.56
CA PHE A 28 -6.45 -11.11 -4.16
C PHE A 28 -6.67 -11.16 -2.64
N LEU A 29 -5.69 -10.70 -1.85
CA LEU A 29 -5.79 -10.71 -0.40
C LEU A 29 -7.00 -9.88 0.09
N TRP A 30 -7.21 -8.70 -0.47
CA TRP A 30 -8.38 -7.88 -0.18
C TRP A 30 -9.67 -8.66 -0.41
N ASN A 31 -9.83 -9.25 -1.59
CA ASN A 31 -11.04 -10.00 -1.93
C ASN A 31 -11.22 -11.24 -1.04
N HIS A 32 -10.11 -11.91 -0.69
CA HIS A 32 -10.11 -13.03 0.24
C HIS A 32 -10.66 -12.61 1.61
N PHE A 33 -10.17 -11.51 2.18
CA PHE A 33 -10.66 -11.02 3.46
C PHE A 33 -12.09 -10.48 3.39
N VAL A 34 -12.48 -9.76 2.35
CA VAL A 34 -13.89 -9.33 2.18
C VAL A 34 -14.83 -10.54 2.10
N ALA A 35 -14.39 -11.64 1.49
CA ALA A 35 -15.18 -12.88 1.43
C ALA A 35 -15.36 -13.51 2.81
N GLN A 36 -14.35 -13.44 3.67
CA GLN A 36 -14.43 -13.90 5.07
C GLN A 36 -15.33 -13.00 5.94
N GLU A 37 -15.34 -11.69 5.70
CA GLU A 37 -16.12 -10.73 6.50
C GLU A 37 -17.60 -10.68 6.08
N LYS A 38 -17.94 -11.10 4.86
CA LYS A 38 -19.32 -11.07 4.36
C LYS A 38 -20.28 -11.95 5.18
N PRO A 39 -19.98 -13.23 5.50
CA PRO A 39 -20.82 -14.02 6.40
C PRO A 39 -20.98 -13.39 7.79
N LYS A 40 -19.94 -12.74 8.32
CA LYS A 40 -20.02 -12.05 9.61
C LYS A 40 -21.01 -10.90 9.58
N LYS A 41 -21.05 -10.15 8.48
CA LYS A 41 -22.08 -9.12 8.26
C LYS A 41 -23.48 -9.75 8.28
N ASP A 42 -23.68 -10.84 7.53
CA ASP A 42 -25.00 -11.47 7.41
C ASP A 42 -25.49 -12.07 8.74
N LEU A 43 -24.55 -12.54 9.58
CA LEU A 43 -24.80 -13.07 10.92
C LEU A 43 -24.71 -12.01 12.04
N ASN A 44 -24.52 -10.74 11.68
CA ASN A 44 -24.33 -9.62 12.61
C ASN A 44 -23.25 -9.84 13.69
N GLN A 45 -22.15 -10.51 13.29
CA GLN A 45 -20.98 -10.79 14.11
C GLN A 45 -19.98 -9.64 14.06
N LYS A 46 -19.09 -9.59 15.06
CA LYS A 46 -17.99 -8.64 15.10
C LYS A 46 -17.03 -8.88 13.93
N PHE A 47 -16.73 -7.82 13.18
CA PHE A 47 -15.73 -7.86 12.12
C PHE A 47 -14.31 -8.07 12.65
N SER A 48 -13.45 -8.64 11.82
CA SER A 48 -12.02 -8.80 12.14
C SER A 48 -11.33 -7.46 12.29
N THR A 49 -10.43 -7.37 13.26
CA THR A 49 -9.44 -6.29 13.33
C THR A 49 -8.30 -6.54 12.35
N SER A 50 -7.49 -5.52 12.09
CA SER A 50 -6.27 -5.71 11.30
C SER A 50 -5.30 -6.70 11.96
N TYR A 51 -5.31 -6.81 13.29
CA TYR A 51 -4.54 -7.82 14.02
C TYR A 51 -4.99 -9.25 13.70
N ASP A 52 -6.31 -9.51 13.74
CA ASP A 52 -6.88 -10.83 13.44
C ASP A 52 -6.59 -11.29 12.00
N LEU A 53 -6.67 -10.36 11.05
CA LEU A 53 -6.34 -10.60 9.65
C LEU A 53 -4.83 -10.83 9.47
N ASN A 54 -3.99 -10.05 10.15
CA ASN A 54 -2.54 -10.18 10.09
C ASN A 54 -2.03 -11.51 10.65
N TYR A 55 -2.70 -12.05 11.68
CA TYR A 55 -2.39 -13.36 12.24
C TYR A 55 -2.56 -14.51 11.22
N GLN A 56 -3.43 -14.34 10.23
CA GLN A 56 -3.67 -15.33 9.17
C GLN A 56 -2.64 -15.26 8.04
N LEU A 57 -1.92 -14.13 7.87
CA LEU A 57 -1.00 -13.93 6.75
C LEU A 57 0.09 -15.00 6.61
N PRO A 58 0.71 -15.54 7.69
CA PRO A 58 1.68 -16.62 7.56
C PRO A 58 1.08 -17.89 6.96
N LEU A 59 -0.15 -18.26 7.36
CA LEU A 59 -0.85 -19.42 6.83
C LEU A 59 -1.25 -19.19 5.37
N ILE A 60 -1.80 -18.02 5.05
CA ILE A 60 -2.16 -17.63 3.68
C ILE A 60 -0.93 -17.69 2.77
N LYS A 61 0.23 -17.19 3.21
CA LYS A 61 1.47 -17.30 2.42
C LYS A 61 1.94 -18.74 2.21
N LYS A 62 1.68 -19.62 3.17
CA LYS A 62 2.01 -21.06 3.06
C LYS A 62 1.11 -21.76 2.05
N GLU A 63 -0.19 -21.43 2.06
CA GLU A 63 -1.19 -21.96 1.12
C GLU A 63 -0.99 -21.40 -0.30
N TYR A 64 -0.82 -20.08 -0.40
CA TYR A 64 -0.66 -19.35 -1.66
C TYR A 64 0.81 -18.93 -1.85
N GLN A 65 1.66 -19.91 -2.17
CA GLN A 65 3.12 -19.73 -2.30
C GLN A 65 3.54 -18.70 -3.37
N TRP A 66 2.64 -18.35 -4.29
CA TRP A 66 2.85 -17.31 -5.29
C TRP A 66 2.75 -15.88 -4.72
N ILE A 67 2.36 -15.70 -3.45
CA ILE A 67 2.37 -14.40 -2.77
C ILE A 67 3.80 -14.02 -2.39
N THR A 68 4.38 -13.10 -3.16
CA THR A 68 5.77 -12.64 -3.03
C THR A 68 5.89 -11.20 -2.53
N VAL A 69 4.78 -10.45 -2.51
CA VAL A 69 4.74 -9.06 -2.08
C VAL A 69 5.23 -8.91 -0.62
N PRO A 70 5.94 -7.82 -0.29
CA PRO A 70 6.44 -7.59 1.06
C PRO A 70 5.34 -7.67 2.14
N SER A 71 5.66 -8.30 3.28
CA SER A 71 4.69 -8.52 4.37
C SER A 71 4.08 -7.22 4.90
N GLN A 72 4.85 -6.14 4.94
CA GLN A 72 4.37 -4.83 5.38
C GLN A 72 3.24 -4.30 4.50
N SER A 73 3.31 -4.57 3.19
CA SER A 73 2.30 -4.14 2.24
C SER A 73 1.01 -4.95 2.38
N LEU A 74 1.12 -6.27 2.62
CA LEU A 74 -0.05 -7.11 2.98
C LEU A 74 -0.71 -6.69 4.30
N GLN A 75 0.08 -6.32 5.30
CA GLN A 75 -0.46 -5.80 6.57
C GLN A 75 -1.23 -4.49 6.36
N GLN A 76 -0.83 -3.68 5.39
CA GLN A 76 -1.56 -2.49 5.02
C GLN A 76 -2.92 -2.81 4.39
N VAL A 77 -3.04 -3.90 3.62
CA VAL A 77 -4.33 -4.39 3.10
C VAL A 77 -5.29 -4.69 4.25
N SER A 78 -4.82 -5.41 5.27
CA SER A 78 -5.61 -5.70 6.48
C SER A 78 -6.07 -4.42 7.18
N ARG A 79 -5.19 -3.42 7.27
CA ARG A 79 -5.49 -2.12 7.90
C ARG A 79 -6.53 -1.33 7.11
N PHE A 80 -6.44 -1.31 5.78
CA PHE A 80 -7.43 -0.63 4.95
C PHE A 80 -8.80 -1.29 5.05
N LEU A 81 -8.86 -2.62 5.07
CA LEU A 81 -10.13 -3.31 5.22
C LEU A 81 -10.77 -3.01 6.58
N GLU A 82 -9.98 -3.03 7.66
CA GLU A 82 -10.47 -2.64 9.00
C GLU A 82 -11.03 -1.21 9.00
N LEU A 83 -10.35 -0.25 8.37
CA LEU A 83 -10.83 1.14 8.26
C LEU A 83 -12.17 1.22 7.51
N ASP A 84 -12.29 0.53 6.38
CA ASP A 84 -13.53 0.53 5.61
C ASP A 84 -14.69 -0.13 6.40
N LEU A 85 -14.39 -1.20 7.15
CA LEU A 85 -15.37 -1.87 8.02
C LEU A 85 -15.79 -0.98 9.20
N GLN A 86 -14.85 -0.25 9.81
CA GLN A 86 -15.14 0.73 10.86
C GLN A 86 -16.00 1.88 10.34
N ALA A 87 -15.69 2.40 9.15
CA ALA A 87 -16.48 3.43 8.50
C ALA A 87 -17.90 2.94 8.19
N TYR A 88 -18.02 1.71 7.66
CA TYR A 88 -19.31 1.05 7.46
C TYR A 88 -20.09 0.90 8.77
N GLN A 89 -19.45 0.46 9.86
CA GLN A 89 -20.11 0.32 11.16
C GLN A 89 -20.59 1.67 11.73
N LYS A 90 -19.82 2.74 11.52
CA LYS A 90 -20.16 4.09 11.98
C LYS A 90 -21.31 4.71 11.17
N ASN A 91 -21.27 4.59 9.85
CA ASN A 91 -22.32 5.10 8.96
C ASN A 91 -22.58 4.16 7.77
N PRO A 92 -23.44 3.14 7.95
CA PRO A 92 -23.71 2.14 6.91
C PRO A 92 -24.35 2.73 5.65
N LYS A 93 -25.14 3.80 5.79
CA LYS A 93 -25.86 4.45 4.67
C LYS A 93 -24.91 5.19 3.74
N GLU A 94 -23.83 5.75 4.29
CA GLU A 94 -22.86 6.56 3.54
C GLU A 94 -21.74 5.72 2.93
N HIS A 95 -21.13 4.82 3.71
CA HIS A 95 -19.92 4.10 3.26
C HIS A 95 -20.23 2.77 2.59
N GLY A 96 -21.34 2.11 2.95
CA GLY A 96 -21.66 0.76 2.48
C GLY A 96 -20.62 -0.30 2.90
N PHE A 97 -20.94 -1.58 2.71
CA PHE A 97 -20.01 -2.65 3.04
C PHE A 97 -18.87 -2.72 2.00
N PRO A 98 -17.62 -3.03 2.40
CA PRO A 98 -16.50 -3.17 1.48
C PRO A 98 -16.82 -4.13 0.34
N LYS A 99 -16.48 -3.73 -0.88
CA LYS A 99 -16.74 -4.52 -2.09
C LYS A 99 -15.48 -5.22 -2.57
N PHE A 100 -15.66 -6.28 -3.34
CA PHE A 100 -14.56 -6.89 -4.07
C PHE A 100 -13.96 -5.89 -5.06
N LYS A 101 -12.63 -5.82 -5.06
CA LYS A 101 -11.85 -4.98 -5.95
C LYS A 101 -11.68 -5.69 -7.28
N LYS A 102 -11.92 -4.96 -8.37
CA LYS A 102 -11.81 -5.44 -9.74
C LYS A 102 -10.48 -5.00 -10.36
N LYS A 103 -9.99 -5.76 -11.35
CA LYS A 103 -8.69 -5.49 -12.00
C LYS A 103 -8.68 -4.20 -12.83
N TYR A 104 -9.74 -3.96 -13.60
CA TYR A 104 -9.74 -2.94 -14.66
C TYR A 104 -10.30 -1.58 -14.24
N PHE A 105 -10.79 -1.45 -13.01
CA PHE A 105 -11.46 -0.24 -12.52
C PHE A 105 -10.56 0.67 -11.68
N GLN A 106 -9.23 0.52 -11.78
CA GLN A 106 -8.26 1.35 -11.04
C GLN A 106 -8.39 1.29 -9.50
N GLU A 107 -9.21 0.38 -8.96
CA GLU A 107 -9.54 0.34 -7.52
C GLU A 107 -8.38 -0.14 -6.63
N TYR A 108 -7.31 -0.65 -7.23
CA TYR A 108 -6.13 -1.14 -6.53
C TYR A 108 -4.85 -0.84 -7.34
N GLN A 109 -4.30 0.36 -7.14
CA GLN A 109 -3.18 0.89 -7.91
C GLN A 109 -1.92 1.17 -7.10
N SER A 110 -1.99 1.01 -5.78
CA SER A 110 -0.93 1.47 -4.88
C SER A 110 -0.45 0.34 -3.97
N ILE A 111 0.86 0.17 -3.90
CA ILE A 111 1.55 -0.73 -2.96
C ILE A 111 2.17 0.14 -1.89
N TYR A 112 1.89 -0.15 -0.62
CA TYR A 112 2.31 0.68 0.50
C TYR A 112 3.47 0.07 1.28
N PHE A 113 4.38 0.92 1.72
CA PHE A 113 5.54 0.58 2.53
C PHE A 113 5.61 1.53 3.74
N PRO A 114 4.92 1.20 4.85
CA PRO A 114 4.88 2.04 6.05
C PRO A 114 6.20 2.12 6.82
N GLN A 115 7.10 1.14 6.65
CA GLN A 115 8.40 1.12 7.34
C GLN A 115 9.53 1.24 6.32
N PHE A 116 9.47 2.29 5.51
CA PHE A 116 10.46 2.54 4.47
C PHE A 116 11.69 3.25 5.06
N ARG A 117 12.90 2.83 4.68
CA ARG A 117 14.14 3.48 5.16
C ARG A 117 14.49 4.66 4.26
N GLU A 118 14.76 5.82 4.83
CA GLU A 118 15.08 7.04 4.07
C GLU A 118 16.28 6.84 3.12
N ASN A 119 17.30 6.12 3.56
CA ASN A 119 18.49 5.82 2.77
C ASN A 119 18.24 4.92 1.55
N TRP A 120 17.01 4.46 1.33
CA TRP A 120 16.62 3.74 0.12
C TRP A 120 16.17 4.67 -1.00
N ILE A 121 16.02 5.97 -0.75
CA ILE A 121 15.74 6.98 -1.78
C ILE A 121 17.00 7.81 -1.99
N THR A 122 17.47 7.86 -3.24
CA THR A 122 18.55 8.74 -3.69
C THR A 122 18.01 9.70 -4.74
N ASP A 123 18.82 10.62 -5.25
CA ASP A 123 18.37 11.57 -6.28
C ASP A 123 18.01 10.89 -7.62
N LYS A 124 18.55 9.71 -7.89
CA LYS A 124 18.40 9.01 -9.18
C LYS A 124 17.68 7.67 -9.08
N THR A 125 17.57 7.08 -7.90
CA THR A 125 16.97 5.76 -7.72
C THR A 125 16.21 5.64 -6.41
N ILE A 126 15.25 4.72 -6.40
CA ILE A 126 14.61 4.21 -5.19
C ILE A 126 14.84 2.71 -5.08
N GLN A 127 15.18 2.24 -3.89
CA GLN A 127 15.36 0.83 -3.59
C GLN A 127 14.08 0.23 -3.01
N LEU A 128 13.44 -0.67 -3.75
CA LEU A 128 12.28 -1.42 -3.25
C LEU A 128 12.70 -2.78 -2.69
N PRO A 129 12.34 -3.10 -1.44
CA PRO A 129 12.63 -4.40 -0.87
C PRO A 129 11.93 -5.49 -1.67
N CYS A 130 12.55 -6.65 -1.81
CA CYS A 130 12.02 -7.83 -2.51
C CYS A 130 11.75 -7.69 -4.02
N LEU A 131 12.08 -6.56 -4.67
CA LEU A 131 11.93 -6.40 -6.13
C LEU A 131 12.97 -7.21 -6.95
N GLY A 132 13.93 -7.85 -6.30
CA GLY A 132 14.99 -8.64 -6.93
C GLY A 132 16.25 -8.73 -6.06
N ARG A 133 17.38 -9.12 -6.68
CA ARG A 133 18.70 -9.16 -6.04
C ARG A 133 19.58 -8.02 -6.58
N GLY A 134 20.49 -7.51 -5.75
CA GLY A 134 21.46 -6.48 -6.15
C GLY A 134 20.81 -5.25 -6.81
N LYS A 135 21.27 -4.91 -8.02
CA LYS A 135 20.82 -3.74 -8.79
C LYS A 135 19.33 -3.80 -9.20
N ASP A 136 18.70 -4.97 -9.21
CA ASP A 136 17.28 -5.09 -9.56
C ASP A 136 16.36 -4.56 -8.47
N LYS A 137 16.88 -4.34 -7.25
CA LYS A 137 16.14 -3.61 -6.20
C LYS A 137 16.00 -2.13 -6.50
N GLN A 138 16.87 -1.57 -7.34
CA GLN A 138 16.90 -0.14 -7.66
C GLN A 138 16.03 0.16 -8.87
N VAL A 139 15.05 1.03 -8.68
CA VAL A 139 14.20 1.59 -9.73
C VAL A 139 14.67 3.01 -10.02
N ARG A 140 14.77 3.38 -11.29
CA ARG A 140 15.13 4.76 -11.67
C ARG A 140 14.06 5.73 -11.21
N LEU A 141 14.49 6.83 -10.60
CA LEU A 141 13.66 7.91 -10.08
C LEU A 141 13.99 9.20 -10.83
N LYS A 142 12.96 9.96 -11.20
CA LYS A 142 13.09 11.35 -11.64
C LYS A 142 12.59 12.27 -10.53
N LYS A 143 13.53 12.69 -9.68
CA LYS A 143 13.29 13.64 -8.60
C LYS A 143 13.35 15.07 -9.15
N HIS A 144 12.24 15.81 -9.07
CA HIS A 144 12.15 17.21 -9.56
C HIS A 144 12.11 18.25 -8.45
N ARG A 145 12.13 17.83 -7.18
CA ARG A 145 12.25 18.69 -6.00
C ARG A 145 12.82 17.87 -4.84
N ASP A 146 13.43 18.56 -3.88
CA ASP A 146 13.88 17.91 -2.65
C ASP A 146 12.72 17.60 -1.72
N MET A 147 12.88 16.50 -0.98
CA MET A 147 11.97 16.12 0.09
C MET A 147 12.41 16.83 1.37
N SER A 148 11.45 17.38 2.09
CA SER A 148 11.65 17.94 3.42
C SER A 148 10.74 17.23 4.43
N GLY A 149 11.14 17.26 5.70
CA GLY A 149 10.46 16.54 6.78
C GLY A 149 10.93 15.09 6.93
N VAL A 150 10.33 14.39 7.89
CA VAL A 150 10.64 12.99 8.24
C VAL A 150 9.79 12.05 7.39
N LEU A 151 10.40 11.11 6.68
CA LEU A 151 9.66 10.16 5.86
C LEU A 151 8.87 9.20 6.74
N LYS A 152 7.55 9.12 6.53
CA LYS A 152 6.66 8.20 7.25
C LYS A 152 6.31 6.99 6.43
N THR A 153 5.82 7.22 5.22
CA THR A 153 5.30 6.16 4.36
C THR A 153 5.74 6.40 2.94
N VAL A 154 6.12 5.32 2.25
CA VAL A 154 6.31 5.33 0.82
C VAL A 154 5.25 4.46 0.18
N SER A 155 4.66 4.92 -0.93
CA SER A 155 3.83 4.06 -1.77
C SER A 155 4.28 4.12 -3.22
N ILE A 156 4.08 3.01 -3.92
CA ILE A 156 4.32 2.87 -5.35
C ILE A 156 2.98 2.79 -6.03
N THR A 157 2.65 3.80 -6.82
CA THR A 157 1.34 3.96 -7.47
C THR A 157 1.48 3.78 -8.98
N LYS A 158 0.60 2.99 -9.57
CA LYS A 158 0.44 2.88 -11.02
C LYS A 158 -0.71 3.77 -11.49
N ASP A 159 -0.41 4.74 -12.33
CA ASP A 159 -1.38 5.64 -12.93
C ASP A 159 -1.34 5.42 -14.46
N VAL A 160 -2.37 4.74 -14.97
CA VAL A 160 -2.42 4.21 -16.33
C VAL A 160 -1.17 3.35 -16.63
N ASP A 161 -0.26 3.84 -17.47
CA ASP A 161 0.98 3.15 -17.88
C ASP A 161 2.22 3.73 -17.19
N GLN A 162 2.03 4.62 -16.21
CA GLN A 162 3.11 5.32 -15.55
C GLN A 162 3.19 4.97 -14.08
N TRP A 163 4.42 4.79 -13.60
CA TRP A 163 4.70 4.46 -12.22
C TRP A 163 5.19 5.68 -11.46
N TYR A 164 4.72 5.81 -10.23
CA TYR A 164 5.07 6.89 -9.33
C TYR A 164 5.47 6.34 -7.97
N VAL A 165 6.41 7.03 -7.33
CA VAL A 165 6.61 6.91 -5.89
C VAL A 165 5.98 8.11 -5.20
N CYS A 166 5.22 7.86 -4.15
CA CYS A 166 4.63 8.87 -3.29
C CYS A 166 5.26 8.74 -1.90
N CYS A 167 5.97 9.77 -1.47
CA CYS A 167 6.63 9.84 -0.17
C CYS A 167 5.83 10.78 0.73
N ALA A 168 5.18 10.23 1.76
CA ALA A 168 4.50 11.00 2.79
C ALA A 168 5.51 11.39 3.87
N CYS A 169 5.80 12.68 3.98
CA CYS A 169 6.72 13.23 4.96
C CYS A 169 5.97 14.06 6.01
N GLU A 170 6.33 13.86 7.28
CA GLU A 170 5.88 14.70 8.38
C GLU A 170 6.77 15.94 8.48
N MET A 171 6.17 17.11 8.32
CA MET A 171 6.83 18.39 8.49
C MET A 171 6.72 18.83 9.96
N PRO A 172 7.80 19.40 10.55
CA PRO A 172 7.68 20.10 11.82
C PRO A 172 6.64 21.20 11.70
N ASP A 173 5.85 21.39 12.76
CA ASP A 173 4.83 22.42 12.76
C ASP A 173 5.49 23.80 12.71
N VAL A 174 5.14 24.58 11.68
CA VAL A 174 5.59 25.96 11.55
C VAL A 174 4.65 26.79 12.40
N PHE A 175 5.06 27.14 13.62
CA PHE A 175 4.36 28.16 14.39
C PHE A 175 4.49 29.49 13.63
N PRO A 176 3.39 30.23 13.39
CA PRO A 176 3.49 31.56 12.82
C PRO A 176 4.37 32.41 13.73
N LEU A 177 5.34 33.14 13.15
CA LEU A 177 6.09 34.15 13.87
C LEU A 177 5.07 35.20 14.36
N GLU A 178 4.93 35.32 15.68
CA GLU A 178 4.21 36.44 16.28
C GLU A 178 4.97 37.71 15.90
N PHE A 179 4.33 38.56 15.09
CA PHE A 179 4.78 39.90 14.75
C PHE A 179 4.17 40.91 15.72
#